data_AF-A0AAW9EI40-F1
#
_entry.id   AF-A0AAW9EI40-F1
#
_cell.length_a   1.000
_cell.length_b   1.000
_cell.length_c   1.000
_cell.angle_alpha   90.00
_cell.angle_beta   90.00
_cell.angle_gamma   90.00
#
_symmetry.space_group_name_H-M   'P 1'
#
loop_
_entity.id
_entity.type
_entity.pdbx_description
1 polymer ?
#
loop_
_entity_poly.entity_id
_entity_poly.type
_entity_poly.pdbx_seq_one_letter_code
_entity_poly.pdbx_strand_id
1 'polypeptide(L)'
;MSTGIELMQHALGINERNRTPYRNYFLVGEGHTDNEKWEELVSDGLATSRPAPGFVGDGTLYHVTEKGEATAISALPEPKKRTRYEEYLDADSCQPFSEWLLGYRLPEVEYSRDGKCRMFRCSYDAAYGYPRRDVEGEWCDTKKAAKASYKEALRKSKQESAQ
;
A
#
# COMPACT_ATOMS: atom_id res chain seq x y z
N MET A 1 1.51 27.65 -6.18
CA MET A 1 2.97 27.74 -6.29
C MET A 1 3.56 26.60 -5.50
N SER A 2 4.34 25.74 -6.13
CA SER A 2 5.01 24.65 -5.41
C SER A 2 6.08 25.22 -4.48
N THR A 3 6.26 24.60 -3.32
CA THR A 3 7.34 24.99 -2.41
C THR A 3 8.69 24.50 -2.96
N GLY A 4 9.81 25.09 -2.52
CA GLY A 4 11.14 24.61 -2.92
C GLY A 4 11.38 23.14 -2.57
N ILE A 5 10.79 22.65 -1.46
CA ILE A 5 10.83 21.24 -1.08
C ILE A 5 10.07 20.38 -2.08
N GLU A 6 8.85 20.77 -2.46
CA GLU A 6 8.05 20.01 -3.45
C GLU A 6 8.75 19.95 -4.81
N LEU A 7 9.42 21.03 -5.23
CA LEU A 7 10.21 21.07 -6.46
C LEU A 7 11.39 20.10 -6.41
N MET A 8 12.15 20.08 -5.30
CA MET A 8 13.24 19.12 -5.13
C MET A 8 12.73 17.67 -5.08
N GLN A 9 11.62 17.41 -4.36
CA GLN A 9 11.01 16.08 -4.31
C GLN A 9 10.57 15.62 -5.72
N HIS A 10 9.98 16.53 -6.50
CA HIS A 10 9.62 16.26 -7.89
C HIS A 10 10.85 15.97 -8.76
N ALA A 11 11.90 16.80 -8.68
CA ALA A 11 13.12 16.59 -9.47
C ALA A 11 13.79 15.25 -9.17
N LEU A 12 13.79 14.82 -7.91
CA LEU A 12 14.34 13.54 -7.43
C LEU A 12 13.41 12.33 -7.68
N GLY A 13 12.13 12.59 -7.93
CA GLY A 13 11.11 11.54 -8.09
C GLY A 13 10.73 10.87 -6.77
N ILE A 14 10.98 11.53 -5.64
CA ILE A 14 10.66 10.97 -4.32
C ILE A 14 9.28 11.41 -3.85
N ASN A 15 8.66 10.57 -3.01
CA ASN A 15 7.40 10.84 -2.34
C ASN A 15 7.28 9.96 -1.08
N GLU A 16 6.15 10.02 -0.38
CA GLU A 16 5.90 9.24 0.85
C GLU A 16 6.15 7.72 0.68
N ARG A 17 5.86 7.17 -0.49
CA ARG A 17 5.97 5.73 -0.81
C ARG A 17 7.31 5.35 -1.41
N ASN A 18 8.00 6.29 -2.06
CA ASN A 18 9.31 6.07 -2.66
C ASN A 18 10.29 7.14 -2.20
N ARG A 19 11.14 6.78 -1.23
CA ARG A 19 12.13 7.69 -0.63
C ARG A 19 13.52 7.60 -1.27
N THR A 20 13.70 6.68 -2.21
CA THR A 20 14.96 6.52 -2.95
C THR A 20 14.86 7.29 -4.26
N PRO A 21 15.70 8.30 -4.50
CA PRO A 21 15.72 9.01 -5.77
C PRO A 21 16.03 8.04 -6.92
N TYR A 22 15.26 8.12 -7.99
CA TYR A 22 15.51 7.35 -9.23
C TYR A 22 15.77 8.25 -10.43
N ARG A 23 15.69 9.56 -10.23
CA ARG A 23 16.00 10.62 -11.19
C ARG A 23 16.56 11.82 -10.42
N ASN A 24 17.08 12.81 -11.15
CA ASN A 24 17.49 14.09 -10.59
C ASN A 24 17.61 15.13 -11.70
N TYR A 25 16.49 15.55 -12.28
CA TYR A 25 16.47 16.57 -13.30
C TYR A 25 15.15 17.33 -13.31
N PHE A 26 15.21 18.65 -13.46
CA PHE A 26 14.04 19.49 -13.63
C PHE A 26 14.32 20.56 -14.69
N LEU A 27 13.60 20.50 -15.81
CA LEU A 27 13.75 21.43 -16.92
C LEU A 27 12.73 22.55 -16.78
N VAL A 28 13.18 23.79 -16.85
CA VAL A 28 12.32 24.98 -16.75
C VAL A 28 12.57 25.88 -17.95
N GLY A 29 11.49 26.21 -18.65
CA GLY A 29 11.52 27.20 -19.73
C GLY A 29 11.67 28.62 -19.19
N GLU A 30 12.11 29.53 -20.07
CA GLU A 30 12.21 30.95 -19.74
C GLU A 30 10.84 31.53 -19.33
N GLY A 31 10.81 32.31 -18.25
CA GLY A 31 9.58 32.95 -17.75
C GLY A 31 8.61 32.04 -16.99
N HIS A 32 8.95 30.78 -16.72
CA HIS A 32 8.12 29.91 -15.87
C HIS A 32 8.16 30.36 -14.39
N THR A 33 7.04 30.18 -13.69
CA THR A 33 6.85 30.64 -12.30
C THR A 33 7.78 29.97 -11.29
N ASP A 34 8.30 28.78 -11.61
CA ASP A 34 9.19 28.02 -10.72
C ASP A 34 10.66 28.45 -10.82
N ASN A 35 11.04 29.29 -11.81
CA ASN A 35 12.43 29.74 -11.98
C ASN A 35 12.96 30.46 -10.74
N GLU A 36 12.17 31.40 -10.19
CA GLU A 36 12.55 32.17 -9.00
C GLU A 36 12.88 31.25 -7.81
N LYS A 37 12.08 30.19 -7.62
CA LYS A 37 12.31 29.21 -6.54
C LYS A 37 13.52 28.34 -6.78
N TRP A 38 13.78 27.93 -8.01
CA TRP A 38 15.00 27.20 -8.31
C TRP A 38 16.26 28.05 -8.17
N GLU A 39 16.20 29.33 -8.51
CA GLU A 39 17.29 30.29 -8.29
C GLU A 39 17.59 30.47 -6.79
N GLU A 40 16.56 30.61 -5.96
CA GLU A 40 16.70 30.60 -4.49
C GLU A 40 17.40 29.31 -4.00
N LEU A 41 16.95 28.14 -4.46
CA LEU A 41 17.55 26.84 -4.08
C LEU A 41 19.01 26.70 -4.53
N VAL A 42 19.37 27.26 -5.69
CA VAL A 42 20.76 27.31 -6.17
C VAL A 42 21.60 28.22 -5.28
N SER A 43 21.08 29.40 -4.91
CA SER A 43 21.74 30.32 -3.98
C SER A 43 21.99 29.67 -2.60
N ASP A 44 21.06 28.84 -2.12
CA ASP A 44 21.18 28.13 -0.84
C ASP A 44 22.08 26.87 -0.89
N GLY A 45 22.62 26.55 -2.08
CA GLY A 45 23.44 25.36 -2.33
C GLY A 45 22.67 24.03 -2.29
N LEU A 46 21.34 24.08 -2.39
CA LEU A 46 20.46 22.91 -2.42
C LEU A 46 20.28 22.37 -3.86
N ALA A 47 20.56 23.19 -4.86
CA ALA A 47 20.51 22.81 -6.26
C ALA A 47 21.69 23.41 -7.07
N THR A 48 21.85 22.91 -8.28
CA THR A 48 22.75 23.44 -9.32
C THR A 48 21.94 23.66 -10.59
N SER A 49 22.37 24.61 -11.41
CA SER A 49 21.74 24.92 -12.69
C SER A 49 22.73 24.83 -13.84
N ARG A 50 22.22 24.51 -15.02
CA ARG A 50 22.95 24.58 -16.28
C ARG A 50 21.99 24.85 -17.44
N PRO A 51 22.46 25.40 -18.57
CA PRO A 51 21.65 25.47 -19.78
C PRO A 51 21.16 24.08 -20.20
N ALA A 52 19.93 24.02 -20.72
CA ALA A 52 19.36 22.80 -21.25
C ALA A 52 20.21 22.28 -22.45
N PRO A 53 20.56 20.98 -22.48
CA PRO A 53 21.19 20.38 -23.65
C PRO A 53 20.30 20.52 -24.90
N GLY A 54 20.86 20.79 -26.07
CA GLY A 54 20.07 21.08 -27.28
C GLY A 54 19.08 19.99 -27.73
N PHE A 55 19.21 18.75 -27.26
CA PHE A 55 18.26 17.68 -27.57
C PHE A 55 17.00 17.68 -26.68
N VAL A 56 17.00 18.38 -25.54
CA VAL A 56 15.83 18.49 -24.64
C VAL A 56 15.04 19.78 -24.84
N GLY A 57 15.56 20.70 -25.68
CA GLY A 57 14.99 22.02 -25.92
C GLY A 57 15.76 23.13 -25.20
N ASP A 58 15.12 24.29 -25.09
CA ASP A 58 15.69 25.50 -24.49
C ASP A 58 15.32 25.63 -23.00
N GLY A 59 16.05 26.48 -22.29
CA GLY A 59 15.80 26.81 -20.88
C GLY A 59 16.90 26.37 -19.93
N THR A 60 16.55 26.24 -18.65
CA THR A 60 17.47 25.91 -17.56
C THR A 60 17.15 24.53 -16.99
N LEU A 61 18.17 23.70 -16.87
CA LEU A 61 18.10 22.38 -16.27
C LEU A 61 18.70 22.42 -14.86
N TYR A 62 17.89 22.10 -13.87
CA TYR A 62 18.29 22.04 -12.48
C TYR A 62 18.55 20.60 -12.02
N HIS A 63 19.55 20.45 -11.15
CA HIS A 63 19.87 19.21 -10.43
C HIS A 63 19.99 19.51 -8.95
N VAL A 64 19.35 18.70 -8.13
CA VAL A 64 19.42 18.80 -6.66
C VAL A 64 20.77 18.27 -6.19
N THR A 65 21.42 18.97 -5.24
CA THR A 65 22.67 18.52 -4.62
C THR A 65 22.41 17.47 -3.54
N GLU A 66 23.44 16.79 -3.03
CA GLU A 66 23.31 15.87 -1.89
C GLU A 66 22.67 16.53 -0.66
N LYS A 67 23.01 17.80 -0.41
CA LYS A 67 22.41 18.62 0.66
C LYS A 67 20.91 18.84 0.41
N GLY A 68 20.54 19.16 -0.83
CA GLY A 68 19.15 19.31 -1.23
C GLY A 68 18.35 18.01 -1.12
N GLU A 69 18.95 16.88 -1.49
CA GLU A 69 18.35 15.55 -1.39
C GLU A 69 18.03 15.20 0.07
N ALA A 70 19.00 15.35 0.98
CA ALA A 70 18.79 15.10 2.40
C ALA A 70 17.67 15.99 2.99
N THR A 71 17.61 17.25 2.55
CA THR A 71 16.57 18.21 2.96
C THR A 71 15.19 17.78 2.42
N ALA A 72 15.12 17.36 1.16
CA ALA A 72 13.88 16.94 0.53
C ALA A 72 13.32 15.63 1.13
N ILE A 73 14.20 14.67 1.45
CA ILE A 73 13.85 13.38 2.06
C ILE A 73 13.42 13.57 3.53
N SER A 74 14.12 14.41 4.29
CA SER A 74 13.77 14.66 5.71
C SER A 74 12.43 15.38 5.87
N ALA A 75 12.02 16.17 4.87
CA ALA A 75 10.73 16.83 4.85
C ALA A 75 9.54 15.90 4.52
N LEU A 76 9.78 14.66 4.06
CA LEU A 76 8.70 13.71 3.78
C LEU A 76 8.07 13.21 5.09
N PRO A 77 6.72 13.17 5.18
CA PRO A 77 6.03 12.69 6.37
C PRO A 77 6.33 11.20 6.61
N GLU A 78 6.28 10.77 7.87
CA GLU A 78 6.58 9.38 8.24
C GLU A 78 5.84 8.37 7.34
N PRO A 79 6.54 7.32 6.87
CA PRO A 79 5.94 6.35 5.98
C PRO A 79 4.76 5.67 6.67
N LYS A 80 3.60 5.75 6.01
CA LYS A 80 2.39 5.08 6.50
C LYS A 80 2.63 3.57 6.49
N LYS A 81 2.19 2.89 7.55
CA LYS A 81 2.18 1.42 7.58
C LYS A 81 1.33 0.92 6.41
N ARG A 82 1.87 -0.02 5.62
CA ARG A 82 1.14 -0.63 4.52
C ARG A 82 -0.14 -1.27 5.07
N THR A 83 -1.24 -1.08 4.36
CA THR A 83 -2.47 -1.79 4.66
C THR A 83 -2.37 -3.24 4.20
N ARG A 84 -3.18 -4.14 4.77
CA ARG A 84 -3.32 -5.52 4.27
C ARG A 84 -3.66 -5.59 2.79
N TYR A 85 -4.36 -4.60 2.26
CA TYR A 85 -4.71 -4.55 0.85
C TYR A 85 -3.52 -4.13 -0.03
N GLU A 86 -2.67 -3.21 0.43
CA GLU A 86 -1.42 -2.86 -0.26
C GLU A 86 -0.43 -4.03 -0.23
N GLU A 87 -0.34 -4.76 0.89
CA GLU A 87 0.44 -6.01 0.96
C GLU A 87 -0.06 -7.06 -0.04
N TYR A 88 -1.38 -7.18 -0.23
CA TYR A 88 -1.97 -8.06 -1.24
C TYR A 88 -1.58 -7.68 -2.67
N LEU A 89 -1.62 -6.39 -3.01
CA LEU A 89 -1.23 -5.91 -4.33
C LEU A 89 0.27 -6.11 -4.61
N ASP A 90 1.11 -5.96 -3.58
CA ASP A 90 2.56 -6.16 -3.66
C ASP A 90 2.94 -7.64 -3.78
N ALA A 91 2.16 -8.54 -3.16
CA ALA A 91 2.38 -9.98 -3.23
C ALA A 91 2.21 -10.58 -4.64
N ASP A 92 1.59 -9.84 -5.56
CA ASP A 92 1.29 -10.26 -6.95
C ASP A 92 0.76 -11.70 -7.02
N SER A 93 -0.11 -12.04 -6.06
CA SER A 93 -0.67 -13.38 -5.98
C SER A 93 -1.81 -13.50 -6.99
N CYS A 94 -1.86 -14.60 -7.75
CA CYS A 94 -3.04 -14.94 -8.56
C CYS A 94 -4.29 -15.27 -7.73
N GLN A 95 -4.26 -15.07 -6.41
CA GLN A 95 -5.37 -15.33 -5.50
C GLN A 95 -6.30 -14.12 -5.40
N PRO A 96 -7.60 -14.33 -5.15
CA PRO A 96 -8.50 -13.25 -4.76
C PRO A 96 -8.14 -12.76 -3.35
N PHE A 97 -8.36 -11.46 -3.07
CA PHE A 97 -8.01 -10.83 -1.78
C PHE A 97 -8.52 -11.61 -0.55
N SER A 98 -9.73 -12.16 -0.60
CA SER A 98 -10.31 -12.93 0.51
C SER A 98 -9.57 -14.23 0.80
N GLU A 99 -9.09 -14.92 -0.24
CA GLU A 99 -8.31 -16.14 -0.11
C GLU A 99 -6.88 -15.82 0.35
N TRP A 100 -6.26 -14.78 -0.21
CA TRP A 100 -4.96 -14.30 0.26
C TRP A 100 -4.99 -13.90 1.75
N LEU A 101 -6.05 -13.21 2.18
CA LEU A 101 -6.17 -12.70 3.54
C LEU A 101 -6.50 -13.80 4.56
N LEU A 102 -7.35 -14.76 4.21
CA LEU A 102 -7.89 -15.73 5.16
C LEU A 102 -7.37 -17.15 4.96
N GLY A 103 -6.89 -17.49 3.77
CA GLY A 103 -6.50 -18.85 3.38
C GLY A 103 -7.60 -19.86 3.72
N TYR A 104 -7.22 -20.92 4.42
CA TYR A 104 -8.16 -21.95 4.91
C TYR A 104 -9.27 -21.44 5.85
N ARG A 105 -9.09 -20.25 6.43
CA ARG A 105 -10.10 -19.63 7.31
C ARG A 105 -11.19 -18.89 6.54
N LEU A 106 -11.13 -18.88 5.20
CA LEU A 106 -12.20 -18.35 4.38
C LEU A 106 -13.48 -19.17 4.65
N PRO A 107 -14.59 -18.53 5.10
CA PRO A 107 -15.79 -19.29 5.45
C PRO A 107 -16.48 -19.82 4.20
N GLU A 108 -16.80 -21.11 4.22
CA GLU A 108 -17.54 -21.80 3.16
C GLU A 108 -19.00 -22.05 3.58
N VAL A 109 -19.86 -22.23 2.58
CA VAL A 109 -21.27 -22.61 2.79
C VAL A 109 -21.47 -24.02 2.28
N GLU A 110 -22.01 -24.88 3.13
CA GLU A 110 -22.49 -26.20 2.74
C GLU A 110 -24.01 -26.30 2.81
N TYR A 111 -24.57 -27.28 2.10
CA TYR A 111 -26.00 -27.52 2.03
C TYR A 111 -26.30 -28.98 2.41
N SER A 112 -27.37 -29.17 3.18
CA SER A 112 -27.89 -30.48 3.51
C SER A 112 -28.81 -30.99 2.41
N ARG A 113 -29.11 -32.28 2.45
CA ARG A 113 -30.09 -32.90 1.56
C ARG A 113 -31.49 -32.29 1.68
N ASP A 114 -31.83 -31.77 2.87
CA ASP A 114 -33.12 -31.14 3.18
C ASP A 114 -33.18 -29.66 2.75
N GLY A 115 -32.16 -29.16 2.05
CA GLY A 115 -32.09 -27.77 1.59
C GLY A 115 -31.65 -26.76 2.66
N LYS A 116 -31.30 -27.21 3.87
CA LYS A 116 -30.70 -26.36 4.90
C LYS A 116 -29.26 -26.03 4.53
N CYS A 117 -28.74 -24.94 5.07
CA CYS A 117 -27.36 -24.52 4.86
C CYS A 117 -26.66 -24.20 6.18
N ARG A 118 -25.34 -24.35 6.17
CA ARG A 118 -24.46 -24.04 7.30
C ARG A 118 -23.20 -23.35 6.78
N MET A 119 -22.65 -22.44 7.57
CA MET A 119 -21.32 -21.87 7.34
C MET A 119 -20.29 -22.48 8.26
N PHE A 120 -19.11 -22.77 7.72
CA PHE A 120 -17.97 -23.28 8.46
C PHE A 120 -16.69 -22.64 7.94
N ARG A 121 -15.59 -22.74 8.69
CA ARG A 121 -14.24 -22.44 8.21
C ARG A 121 -13.31 -23.59 8.59
N CYS A 122 -12.13 -23.61 7.99
CA CYS A 122 -11.08 -24.55 8.34
C CYS A 122 -9.85 -23.84 8.93
N SER A 123 -9.03 -24.61 9.62
CA SER A 123 -7.68 -24.22 9.98
C SER A 123 -6.72 -25.35 9.67
N TYR A 124 -5.46 -25.01 9.38
CA TYR A 124 -4.43 -26.03 9.15
C TYR A 124 -4.20 -26.83 10.44
N ASP A 125 -4.36 -28.15 10.35
CA ASP A 125 -4.12 -29.06 11.46
C ASP A 125 -2.76 -29.73 11.28
N ALA A 126 -1.80 -29.35 12.14
CA ALA A 126 -0.44 -29.87 12.06
C ALA A 126 -0.34 -31.37 12.38
N ALA A 127 -1.27 -31.94 13.15
CA ALA A 127 -1.26 -33.36 13.50
C ALA A 127 -1.67 -34.24 12.31
N TYR A 128 -2.55 -33.73 11.45
CA TYR A 128 -3.07 -34.46 10.29
C TYR A 128 -2.44 -34.01 8.97
N GLY A 129 -1.77 -32.86 8.92
CA GLY A 129 -1.08 -32.36 7.72
C GLY A 129 -2.01 -31.77 6.66
N TYR A 130 -3.29 -31.52 7.00
CA TYR A 130 -4.26 -30.91 6.09
C TYR A 130 -5.28 -30.04 6.86
N PRO A 131 -5.98 -29.11 6.18
CA PRO A 131 -6.97 -28.26 6.83
C PRO A 131 -8.17 -29.06 7.35
N ARG A 132 -8.55 -28.81 8.60
CA ARG A 132 -9.75 -29.39 9.21
C ARG A 132 -10.69 -28.30 9.68
N ARG A 133 -11.99 -28.65 9.78
CA ARG A 133 -13.00 -27.75 10.34
C ARG A 133 -12.67 -27.45 11.79
N ASP A 134 -12.63 -26.16 12.11
CA ASP A 134 -12.37 -25.66 13.45
C ASP A 134 -13.58 -24.90 14.03
N VAL A 135 -14.31 -24.16 13.19
CA VAL A 135 -15.50 -23.43 13.57
C VAL A 135 -16.61 -23.69 12.57
N GLU A 136 -17.76 -24.15 13.07
CA GLU A 136 -18.99 -24.34 12.30
C GLU A 136 -20.18 -23.74 13.04
N GLY A 137 -21.14 -23.20 12.28
CA GLY A 137 -22.43 -22.78 12.81
C GLY A 137 -23.44 -23.93 12.88
N GLU A 138 -24.71 -23.59 13.05
CA GLU A 138 -25.84 -24.53 13.00
C GLU A 138 -26.44 -24.63 11.59
N TRP A 139 -27.10 -25.75 11.32
CA TRP A 139 -27.90 -25.93 10.11
C TRP A 139 -29.15 -25.03 10.15
N CYS A 140 -29.31 -24.18 9.15
CA CYS A 140 -30.37 -23.19 9.09
C CYS A 140 -31.08 -23.18 7.72
N ASP A 141 -32.34 -22.74 7.70
CA ASP A 141 -33.14 -22.70 6.46
C ASP A 141 -32.69 -21.61 5.47
N THR A 142 -31.94 -20.61 5.93
CA THR A 142 -31.44 -19.52 5.07
C THR A 142 -29.97 -19.22 5.31
N LYS A 143 -29.27 -18.76 4.25
CA LYS A 143 -27.86 -18.33 4.34
C LYS A 143 -27.64 -17.22 5.36
N LYS A 144 -28.64 -16.33 5.53
CA LYS A 144 -28.57 -15.23 6.49
C LYS A 144 -28.55 -15.76 7.92
N ALA A 145 -29.41 -16.73 8.24
CA ALA A 145 -29.43 -17.40 9.54
C ALA A 145 -28.16 -18.23 9.77
N ALA A 146 -27.70 -18.98 8.77
CA ALA A 146 -26.45 -19.73 8.85
C ALA A 146 -25.23 -18.82 9.12
N LYS A 147 -25.17 -17.65 8.44
CA LYS A 147 -24.11 -16.65 8.67
C LYS A 147 -24.17 -16.05 10.08
N ALA A 148 -25.36 -15.84 10.63
CA ALA A 148 -25.52 -15.34 11.99
C ALA A 148 -25.01 -16.37 13.00
N SER A 149 -25.45 -17.62 12.87
CA SER A 149 -25.02 -18.73 13.73
C SER A 149 -23.49 -18.94 13.67
N TYR A 150 -22.90 -18.93 12.47
CA TYR A 150 -21.44 -19.03 12.32
C TYR A 150 -20.69 -17.89 13.00
N LYS A 151 -21.19 -16.65 12.94
CA LYS A 151 -20.56 -15.51 13.64
C LYS A 151 -20.59 -15.67 15.16
N GLU A 152 -21.65 -16.27 15.70
CA GLU A 152 -21.76 -16.57 17.13
C GLU A 152 -20.76 -17.66 17.54
N ALA A 153 -20.71 -18.76 16.80
CA ALA A 153 -19.72 -19.82 17.01
C ALA A 153 -18.27 -19.28 16.95
N LEU A 154 -17.98 -18.41 15.97
CA LEU A 154 -16.68 -17.77 15.83
C LEU A 154 -16.32 -16.85 17.00
N ARG A 155 -17.30 -16.12 17.56
CA ARG A 155 -17.09 -15.28 18.74
C ARG A 155 -16.76 -16.13 19.97
N LYS A 156 -17.52 -17.22 20.17
CA LYS A 156 -17.30 -18.17 21.27
C LYS A 156 -15.92 -18.80 21.19
N SER A 157 -15.53 -19.31 20.01
CA SER A 157 -14.19 -19.88 19.77
C SER A 157 -13.06 -18.88 20.09
N LYS A 158 -13.21 -17.60 19.70
CA LYS A 158 -12.22 -16.57 20.03
C LYS A 158 -12.11 -16.31 21.53
N GLN A 159 -13.22 -16.35 22.26
CA GLN A 159 -13.24 -16.16 23.72
C GLN A 159 -12.57 -17.33 24.44
N GLU A 160 -12.85 -18.57 24.01
CA GLU A 160 -12.22 -19.78 24.56
C GLU A 160 -10.71 -19.80 24.30
N SER A 161 -10.25 -19.34 23.13
CA SER A 161 -8.81 -19.26 22.82
C SER A 161 -8.03 -18.17 23.59
N ALA A 162 -8.73 -17.23 24.23
CA ALA A 162 -8.13 -16.10 24.94
C ALA A 162 -8.05 -16.31 26.46
N GLN A 163 -8.60 -17.42 26.97
CA GLN A 163 -8.52 -17.86 28.37
C GLN A 163 -7.36 -18.84 28.53
#